data_AF-A0A2S0K290-F1
#
_entry.id   AF-A0A2S0K290-F1
#
_cell.length_a   1.000
_cell.length_b   1.000
_cell.length_c   1.000
_cell.angle_alpha   90.00
_cell.angle_beta   90.00
_cell.angle_gamma   90.00
#
_symmetry.space_group_name_H-M   'P 1'
#
loop_
_entity.id
_entity.type
_entity.pdbx_description
1 polymer ?
#
loop_
_entity_poly.entity_id
_entity_poly.type
_entity_poly.pdbx_seq_one_letter_code
_entity_poly.pdbx_strand_id
1 'polypeptide(L)'
;MNIDAITKEKIDEWFAEWALLEAQIHAAHQARNGKAKGLMEEAIRLFERLVNEAGEEVLPINGVERLTFIKTKPGQYACYRQIDELFKETKKRTARLRLQATKR
;
A
#
# COMPACT_ATOMS: atom_id res chain seq x y z
N MET A 1 2.09 14.50 -14.90
CA MET A 1 2.78 13.33 -14.29
C MET A 1 3.61 13.88 -13.15
N ASN A 2 3.29 13.57 -11.89
CA ASN A 2 4.04 14.10 -10.74
C ASN A 2 5.08 13.09 -10.21
N ILE A 3 5.39 12.06 -10.99
CA ILE A 3 6.40 11.05 -10.61
C ILE A 3 7.79 11.65 -10.49
N ASP A 4 8.07 12.73 -11.23
CA ASP A 4 9.31 13.49 -11.09
C ASP A 4 9.39 14.26 -9.77
N ALA A 5 8.25 14.49 -9.09
CA ALA A 5 8.16 15.14 -7.78
C ALA A 5 8.19 14.17 -6.59
N ILE A 6 8.08 12.86 -6.83
CA ILE A 6 8.17 11.85 -5.76
C ILE A 6 9.62 11.39 -5.68
N THR A 7 10.30 11.87 -4.65
CA THR A 7 11.68 11.48 -4.40
C THR A 7 11.76 9.98 -4.08
N LYS A 8 12.91 9.36 -4.39
CA LYS A 8 13.17 7.96 -4.04
C LYS A 8 12.96 7.74 -2.54
N GLU A 9 13.36 8.73 -1.77
CA GLU A 9 13.32 8.81 -0.33
C GLU A 9 11.88 8.65 0.19
N LYS A 10 10.91 9.39 -0.37
CA LYS A 10 9.48 9.24 0.02
C LYS A 10 8.92 7.85 -0.26
N ILE A 11 9.28 7.27 -1.41
CA ILE A 11 8.85 5.91 -1.76
C ILE A 11 9.42 4.91 -0.75
N ASP A 12 10.72 5.02 -0.47
CA ASP A 12 11.40 4.14 0.48
C ASP A 12 10.83 4.30 1.90
N GLU A 13 10.46 5.52 2.33
CA GLU A 13 9.76 5.81 3.58
C GLU A 13 8.41 5.07 3.67
N TRP A 14 7.52 5.23 2.67
CA TRP A 14 6.21 4.55 2.71
C TRP A 14 6.34 3.03 2.72
N PHE A 15 7.30 2.47 2.00
CA PHE A 15 7.51 1.01 1.99
C PHE A 15 8.17 0.50 3.27
N ALA A 16 8.93 1.33 3.99
CA ALA A 16 9.41 1.01 5.33
C ALA A 16 8.27 1.04 6.36
N GLU A 17 7.40 2.06 6.31
CA GLU A 17 6.17 2.13 7.13
C GLU A 17 5.27 0.93 6.87
N TRP A 18 5.09 0.54 5.61
CA TRP A 18 4.32 -0.65 5.24
C TRP A 18 4.93 -1.93 5.83
N ALA A 19 6.24 -2.13 5.71
CA ALA A 19 6.90 -3.33 6.25
C ALA A 19 6.69 -3.49 7.77
N LEU A 20 6.69 -2.36 8.50
CA LEU A 20 6.39 -2.35 9.93
C LEU A 20 4.92 -2.73 10.21
N LEU A 21 3.98 -2.10 9.50
CA LEU A 21 2.55 -2.40 9.66
C LEU A 21 2.21 -3.83 9.25
N GLU A 22 2.79 -4.34 8.15
CA GLU A 22 2.60 -5.71 7.68
C GLU A 22 2.95 -6.72 8.77
N ALA A 23 4.10 -6.56 9.42
CA ALA A 23 4.54 -7.43 10.50
C ALA A 23 3.58 -7.39 11.70
N GLN A 24 3.10 -6.20 12.07
CA GLN A 24 2.15 -6.03 13.18
C GLN A 24 0.77 -6.62 12.87
N ILE A 25 0.26 -6.39 11.65
CA ILE A 25 -1.02 -6.94 11.18
C ILE A 25 -0.96 -8.46 11.14
N HIS A 26 0.13 -9.01 10.60
CA HIS A 26 0.36 -10.44 10.56
C HIS A 26 0.34 -11.03 11.97
N ALA A 27 1.12 -10.45 12.89
CA ALA A 27 1.17 -10.88 14.28
C ALA A 27 -0.20 -10.78 14.99
N ALA A 28 -0.97 -9.72 14.73
CA ALA A 28 -2.31 -9.55 15.29
C ALA A 28 -3.30 -10.63 14.79
N HIS A 29 -3.22 -11.01 13.52
CA HIS A 29 -4.00 -12.12 12.97
C HIS A 29 -3.60 -13.47 13.55
N GLN A 30 -2.29 -13.73 13.69
CA GLN A 30 -1.79 -14.96 14.32
C GLN A 30 -2.25 -15.07 15.78
N ALA A 31 -2.10 -13.99 16.54
CA ALA A 31 -2.48 -13.94 17.95
C ALA A 31 -4.00 -13.85 18.18
N ARG A 32 -4.80 -13.57 17.13
CA ARG A 32 -6.26 -13.37 17.19
C ARG A 32 -6.68 -12.37 18.28
N ASN A 33 -5.87 -11.33 18.50
CA ASN A 33 -5.98 -10.43 19.65
C ASN A 33 -6.88 -9.20 19.41
N GLY A 34 -7.64 -9.18 18.32
CA GLY A 34 -8.56 -8.09 17.97
C GLY A 34 -7.89 -6.81 17.43
N LYS A 35 -6.55 -6.69 17.48
CA LYS A 35 -5.84 -5.47 17.04
C LYS A 35 -5.76 -5.29 15.53
N ALA A 36 -5.98 -6.35 14.76
CA ALA A 36 -5.81 -6.36 13.31
C ALA A 36 -6.64 -5.27 12.61
N LYS A 37 -7.85 -4.97 13.07
CA LYS A 37 -8.70 -3.95 12.45
C LYS A 37 -8.06 -2.56 12.48
N GLY A 38 -7.58 -2.09 13.64
CA GLY A 38 -6.99 -0.76 13.77
C GLY A 38 -5.70 -0.63 12.94
N LEU A 39 -4.85 -1.65 12.97
CA LEU A 39 -3.62 -1.70 12.17
C LEU A 39 -3.92 -1.70 10.66
N MET A 40 -4.98 -2.40 10.24
CA MET A 40 -5.43 -2.40 8.85
C MET A 40 -5.97 -1.03 8.41
N GLU A 41 -6.66 -0.29 9.29
CA GLU A 41 -7.08 1.09 9.00
C GLU A 41 -5.88 2.04 8.84
N GLU A 42 -4.80 1.83 9.60
CA GLU A 42 -3.54 2.54 9.41
C GLU A 42 -2.90 2.21 8.06
N ALA A 43 -2.85 0.93 7.68
CA ALA A 43 -2.32 0.50 6.38
C ALA A 43 -3.13 1.06 5.20
N ILE A 44 -4.46 1.15 5.33
CA ILE A 44 -5.33 1.78 4.31
C ILE A 44 -4.95 3.26 4.15
N ARG A 45 -4.83 4.01 5.24
CA ARG A 45 -4.44 5.43 5.20
C ARG A 45 -3.05 5.62 4.58
N LEU A 46 -2.10 4.76 4.91
CA LEU A 46 -0.77 4.77 4.31
C LEU A 46 -0.85 4.53 2.79
N PHE A 47 -1.62 3.55 2.35
CA PHE A 47 -1.78 3.25 0.92
C PHE A 47 -2.46 4.40 0.16
N GLU A 48 -3.50 5.01 0.74
CA GLU A 48 -4.16 6.18 0.17
C GLU A 48 -3.23 7.38 0.07
N ARG A 49 -2.42 7.64 1.11
CA ARG A 49 -1.41 8.69 1.09
C ARG A 49 -0.39 8.46 -0.02
N LEU A 50 0.11 7.22 -0.16
CA LEU A 50 1.03 6.85 -1.23
C LEU A 50 0.40 7.17 -2.59
N VAL A 51 -0.83 6.71 -2.86
CA VAL A 51 -1.49 6.94 -4.15
C VAL A 51 -1.74 8.44 -4.41
N ASN A 52 -2.19 9.17 -3.40
CA ASN A 52 -2.47 10.61 -3.51
C ASN A 52 -1.20 11.42 -3.81
N GLU A 53 -0.11 11.13 -3.10
CA GLU A 53 1.16 11.82 -3.32
C GLU A 53 1.87 11.34 -4.61
N ALA A 54 1.67 10.07 -4.98
CA ALA A 54 2.35 9.47 -6.12
C ALA A 54 1.65 9.59 -7.48
N GLY A 55 0.36 9.92 -7.46
CA GLY A 55 -0.50 9.90 -8.63
C GLY A 55 -1.16 8.54 -8.85
N GLU A 56 -2.36 8.55 -9.42
CA GLU A 56 -3.17 7.35 -9.67
C GLU A 56 -2.48 6.35 -10.62
N GLU A 57 -1.50 6.78 -11.40
CA GLU A 57 -0.75 5.92 -12.31
C GLU A 57 0.00 4.78 -11.59
N VAL A 58 0.18 4.85 -10.26
CA VAL A 58 0.79 3.80 -9.44
C VAL A 58 -0.18 2.70 -9.00
N LEU A 59 -1.50 2.92 -9.12
CA LEU A 59 -2.51 1.91 -8.80
C LEU A 59 -2.48 0.77 -9.82
N PRO A 60 -2.64 -0.50 -9.41
CA PRO A 60 -2.90 -1.59 -10.34
C PRO A 60 -4.28 -1.44 -11.00
N ILE A 61 -4.53 -2.19 -12.09
CA ILE A 61 -5.77 -2.08 -12.88
C ILE A 61 -7.04 -2.24 -12.03
N ASN A 62 -7.01 -3.14 -11.04
CA ASN A 62 -8.11 -3.41 -10.12
C ASN A 62 -7.90 -2.77 -8.72
N GLY A 63 -7.03 -1.75 -8.64
CA GLY A 63 -6.60 -1.18 -7.37
C GLY A 63 -7.73 -0.52 -6.60
N VAL A 64 -8.63 0.18 -7.30
CA VAL A 64 -9.76 0.90 -6.72
C VAL A 64 -10.80 -0.06 -6.14
N GLU A 65 -11.16 -1.11 -6.87
CA GLU A 65 -12.14 -2.10 -6.41
C GLU A 65 -11.61 -2.87 -5.20
N ARG A 66 -10.33 -3.26 -5.24
CA ARG A 66 -9.68 -3.97 -4.12
C ARG A 66 -9.60 -3.08 -2.88
N LEU A 67 -9.19 -1.83 -3.02
CA LEU A 67 -9.15 -0.88 -1.90
C LEU A 67 -10.55 -0.65 -1.32
N THR A 68 -11.56 -0.53 -2.17
CA THR A 68 -12.97 -0.41 -1.74
C THR A 68 -13.41 -1.63 -0.95
N PHE A 69 -13.12 -2.84 -1.44
CA PHE A 69 -13.41 -4.08 -0.74
C PHE A 69 -12.72 -4.15 0.63
N ILE A 70 -11.42 -3.83 0.70
CA ILE A 70 -10.65 -3.82 1.95
C ILE A 70 -11.30 -2.90 3.00
N LYS A 71 -11.73 -1.70 2.60
CA LYS A 71 -12.39 -0.74 3.50
C LYS A 71 -13.71 -1.25 4.08
N THR A 72 -14.41 -2.15 3.42
CA THR A 72 -15.68 -2.69 3.94
C THR A 72 -15.47 -3.61 5.15
N LYS A 73 -14.33 -4.32 5.21
CA LYS A 73 -14.08 -5.36 6.23
C LYS A 73 -12.58 -5.41 6.63
N PRO A 74 -12.00 -4.30 7.11
CA PRO A 74 -10.55 -4.18 7.31
C PRO A 74 -9.96 -5.22 8.27
N GLY A 75 -10.73 -5.69 9.25
CA GLY A 75 -10.25 -6.71 10.21
C GLY A 75 -10.21 -8.15 9.69
N GLN A 76 -10.59 -8.42 8.43
CA GLN A 76 -10.56 -9.78 7.87
C GLN A 76 -9.19 -10.13 7.29
N TYR A 77 -8.73 -11.36 7.54
CA TYR A 77 -7.45 -11.86 7.01
C TYR A 77 -7.37 -11.77 5.48
N ALA A 78 -8.48 -12.01 4.78
CA ALA A 78 -8.55 -11.83 3.34
C ALA A 78 -8.24 -10.38 2.91
N CYS A 79 -8.72 -9.38 3.66
CA CYS A 79 -8.43 -7.97 3.39
C CYS A 79 -6.96 -7.63 3.66
N TYR A 80 -6.34 -8.22 4.70
CA TYR A 80 -4.90 -8.13 4.93
C TYR A 80 -4.10 -8.68 3.73
N ARG A 81 -4.45 -9.86 3.23
CA ARG A 81 -3.78 -10.41 2.03
C ARG A 81 -3.98 -9.51 0.81
N GLN A 82 -5.17 -8.91 0.67
CA GLN A 82 -5.46 -8.00 -0.45
C GLN A 82 -4.64 -6.71 -0.38
N ILE A 83 -4.46 -6.08 0.78
CA ILE A 83 -3.67 -4.85 0.90
C ILE A 83 -2.17 -5.12 0.72
N ASP A 84 -1.67 -6.26 1.20
CA ASP A 84 -0.28 -6.69 0.99
C ASP A 84 0.04 -6.83 -0.52
N GLU A 85 -0.83 -7.49 -1.26
CA GLU A 85 -0.66 -7.61 -2.70
C GLU A 85 -0.80 -6.25 -3.43
N LEU A 86 -1.64 -5.33 -2.94
CA LEU A 86 -1.68 -3.95 -3.49
C LEU A 86 -0.34 -3.24 -3.31
N PHE A 87 0.26 -3.27 -2.11
CA PHE A 87 1.59 -2.68 -1.88
C PHE A 87 2.67 -3.30 -2.78
N LYS A 88 2.68 -4.63 -2.93
CA LYS A 88 3.64 -5.33 -3.82
C LYS A 88 3.51 -4.91 -5.27
N GLU A 89 2.28 -4.84 -5.78
CA GLU A 89 2.01 -4.42 -7.16
C GLU A 89 2.39 -2.95 -7.38
N THR A 90 2.01 -2.07 -6.46
CA THR A 90 2.35 -0.65 -6.50
C THR A 90 3.85 -0.41 -6.38
N LYS A 91 4.60 -1.21 -5.61
CA LYS A 91 6.08 -1.16 -5.54
C LYS A 91 6.72 -1.46 -6.90
N LYS A 92 6.23 -2.50 -7.59
CA LYS A 92 6.72 -2.85 -8.93
C LYS A 92 6.38 -1.75 -9.94
N ARG A 93 5.19 -1.14 -9.81
CA ARG A 93 4.71 -0.10 -10.73
C ARG A 93 5.46 1.21 -10.57
N THR A 94 5.68 1.68 -9.34
CA THR A 94 6.52 2.85 -9.03
C THR A 94 7.95 2.68 -9.54
N ALA A 95 8.58 1.52 -9.33
CA ALA A 95 9.91 1.24 -9.86
C ALA A 95 9.96 1.34 -11.41
N ARG A 96 8.96 0.77 -12.09
CA ARG A 96 8.85 0.84 -13.56
C ARG A 96 8.69 2.28 -14.07
N LEU A 97 7.81 3.06 -13.45
CA LEU A 97 7.52 4.43 -13.87
C LEU A 97 8.74 5.34 -13.69
N ARG A 98 9.51 5.15 -12.61
CA ARG A 98 10.79 5.86 -12.40
C ARG A 98 11.81 5.55 -13.49
N LEU A 99 11.97 4.27 -13.86
CA LEU A 99 12.86 3.89 -14.97
C LEU A 99 12.42 4.49 -16.31
N GLN A 100 11.12 4.68 -16.53
CA GLN A 100 10.60 5.34 -17.73
C GLN A 100 10.86 6.84 -17.70
N ALA A 101 10.74 7.49 -16.53
CA ALA A 101 11.04 8.91 -16.37
C ALA A 101 12.52 9.23 -16.62
N THR A 102 13.45 8.39 -16.14
CA THR A 102 14.90 8.58 -16.37
C THR A 102 15.33 8.35 -17.82
N LYS A 103 14.50 7.69 -18.65
CA LYS A 103 14.79 7.43 -20.06
C LYS A 103 14.24 8.50 -21.01
N ARG A 104 13.47 9.47 -20.49
CA ARG A 104 12.99 10.63 -21.25
C ARG A 104 14.02 11.75 -21.18
#